data_AF-A0A946GEY8-F1
#
_entry.id   AF-A0A946GEY8-F1
#
_cell.length_a   1.000
_cell.length_b   1.000
_cell.length_c   1.000
_cell.angle_alpha   90.00
_cell.angle_beta   90.00
_cell.angle_gamma   90.00
#
_symmetry.space_group_name_H-M   'P 1'
#
loop_
_entity.id
_entity.type
_entity.pdbx_description
1 polymer ?
#
loop_
_entity_poly.entity_id
_entity_poly.type
_entity_poly.pdbx_seq_one_letter_code
_entity_poly.pdbx_strand_id
1 'polypeptide(L)'
;MGQLLTFKAPDVVAFEHRFFASFPDAHFRLDESEGVPVYAFGLGAQKVALTFAGIKREFTMREYGHDAVMLNTVERSLQFVSLLGIGDPIPPEILTGDASWEPSRLHRDIALKRIGAYLTAWQMEQRVTLSDPIKLERFIAAHVDDVAVSKALAGIASELGMNVDDDMVTETLEAAVEEISYIEALRERYLAVCRVGGRLKKVRRDFAHHASIIGEVDPVARLISIPIHALGLSLAEIDARLSSVVSLFENFEFHRRAIRDIRDEMFARLNPWDEIADAWDRLPGNISDPYAVTPLLRDLYKYLAPRFMPADTWALLLATDARLDENRQYGKVTTWFERSDEAV
;
A
#
# COMPACT_ATOMS: atom_id res chain seq x y z
N MET A 1 -1.51 -25.88 24.47
CA MET A 1 -0.81 -25.96 23.18
C MET A 1 -1.85 -25.72 22.09
N GLY A 2 -1.97 -24.48 21.60
CA GLY A 2 -2.86 -24.19 20.47
C GLY A 2 -2.15 -24.59 19.18
N GLN A 3 -2.69 -25.55 18.45
CA GLN A 3 -2.27 -25.78 17.07
C GLN A 3 -2.55 -24.49 16.29
N LEU A 4 -1.50 -23.82 15.83
CA LEU A 4 -1.59 -22.89 14.72
C LEU A 4 -2.16 -23.69 13.56
N LEU A 5 -3.44 -23.48 13.25
CA LEU A 5 -4.06 -23.98 12.03
C LEU A 5 -3.41 -23.21 10.87
N THR A 6 -2.29 -23.71 10.36
CA THR A 6 -1.77 -23.33 9.05
C THR A 6 -2.72 -23.90 8.01
N PHE A 7 -3.85 -23.22 7.78
CA PHE A 7 -4.67 -23.49 6.61
C PHE A 7 -3.83 -23.12 5.39
N LYS A 8 -3.37 -24.13 4.65
CA LYS A 8 -2.76 -23.92 3.34
C LYS A 8 -3.84 -23.28 2.48
N ALA A 9 -3.58 -22.06 1.98
CA ALA A 9 -4.48 -21.41 1.07
C ALA A 9 -4.71 -22.32 -0.15
N PRO A 10 -5.96 -22.50 -0.58
CA PRO A 10 -6.28 -23.32 -1.75
C PRO A 10 -5.68 -22.69 -3.01
N ASP A 11 -5.16 -23.53 -3.92
CA ASP A 11 -4.42 -23.05 -5.10
C ASP A 11 -5.37 -22.44 -6.18
N VAL A 12 -6.65 -22.80 -6.16
CA VAL A 12 -7.68 -22.35 -7.11
C VAL A 12 -8.99 -22.00 -6.41
N VAL A 13 -9.79 -21.09 -6.99
CA VAL A 13 -11.10 -20.71 -6.47
C VAL A 13 -12.09 -21.86 -6.65
N ALA A 14 -12.51 -22.49 -5.56
CA ALA A 14 -13.44 -23.61 -5.55
C ALA A 14 -14.36 -23.59 -4.32
N PHE A 15 -15.65 -23.85 -4.51
CA PHE A 15 -16.64 -23.86 -3.44
C PHE A 15 -17.39 -25.19 -3.41
N GLU A 16 -17.69 -25.70 -2.21
CA GLU A 16 -18.52 -26.89 -2.00
C GLU A 16 -20.01 -26.57 -2.11
N HIS A 17 -20.41 -25.37 -1.65
CA HIS A 17 -21.80 -24.97 -1.65
C HIS A 17 -22.33 -24.71 -3.08
N ARG A 18 -23.41 -25.44 -3.43
CA ARG A 18 -24.01 -25.44 -4.78
C ARG A 18 -24.44 -24.07 -5.30
N PHE A 19 -24.72 -23.13 -4.39
CA PHE A 19 -25.02 -21.73 -4.74
C PHE A 19 -23.99 -21.14 -5.71
N PHE A 20 -22.69 -21.34 -5.42
CA PHE A 20 -21.63 -20.78 -6.25
C PHE A 20 -21.53 -21.45 -7.62
N ALA A 21 -21.91 -22.73 -7.73
CA ALA A 21 -21.93 -23.45 -9.00
C ALA A 21 -23.21 -23.22 -9.82
N SER A 22 -24.18 -22.46 -9.31
CA SER A 22 -25.50 -22.33 -9.93
C SER A 22 -25.57 -21.30 -11.07
N PHE A 23 -24.58 -20.43 -11.17
CA PHE A 23 -24.58 -19.31 -12.11
C PHE A 23 -23.32 -19.34 -13.00
N PRO A 24 -23.46 -19.47 -14.33
CA PRO A 24 -22.31 -19.63 -15.23
C PRO A 24 -21.53 -18.33 -15.50
N ASP A 25 -22.14 -17.17 -15.30
CA ASP A 25 -21.52 -15.84 -15.46
C ASP A 25 -21.09 -15.22 -14.12
N ALA A 26 -21.04 -16.06 -13.08
CA ALA A 26 -20.65 -15.66 -11.75
C ALA A 26 -19.18 -15.29 -11.63
N HIS A 27 -18.92 -14.18 -10.95
CA HIS A 27 -17.56 -13.72 -10.64
C HIS A 27 -17.54 -12.92 -9.34
N PHE A 28 -16.36 -12.81 -8.78
CA PHE A 28 -16.04 -12.02 -7.59
C PHE A 28 -15.33 -10.74 -8.02
N ARG A 29 -15.70 -9.62 -7.42
CA ARG A 29 -15.06 -8.31 -7.64
C ARG A 29 -15.26 -7.41 -6.43
N LEU A 30 -14.50 -6.32 -6.34
CA LEU A 30 -14.83 -5.24 -5.43
C LEU A 30 -15.96 -4.39 -6.05
N ASP A 31 -16.88 -3.91 -5.21
CA ASP A 31 -17.87 -2.95 -5.66
C ASP A 31 -17.23 -1.59 -5.96
N GLU A 32 -17.64 -0.95 -7.05
CA GLU A 32 -17.04 0.31 -7.51
C GLU A 32 -17.34 1.49 -6.57
N SER A 33 -18.47 1.43 -5.84
CA SER A 33 -18.92 2.53 -4.99
C SER A 33 -18.37 2.41 -3.58
N GLU A 34 -18.49 1.23 -2.98
CA GLU A 34 -18.14 1.01 -1.56
C GLU A 34 -16.81 0.29 -1.36
N GLY A 35 -16.25 -0.34 -2.41
CA GLY A 35 -15.02 -1.12 -2.30
C GLY A 35 -15.17 -2.44 -1.55
N VAL A 36 -16.42 -2.87 -1.30
CA VAL A 36 -16.74 -4.12 -0.57
C VAL A 36 -16.68 -5.31 -1.53
N PRO A 37 -16.14 -6.47 -1.12
CA PRO A 37 -16.13 -7.67 -1.96
C PRO A 37 -17.56 -8.19 -2.20
N VAL A 38 -17.90 -8.38 -3.47
CA VAL A 38 -19.21 -8.85 -3.93
C VAL A 38 -19.07 -10.04 -4.86
N TYR A 39 -20.05 -10.94 -4.76
CA TYR A 39 -20.30 -12.00 -5.72
C TYR A 39 -21.37 -11.52 -6.70
N ALA A 40 -20.99 -11.35 -7.96
CA ALA A 40 -21.83 -10.80 -9.02
C ALA A 40 -22.18 -11.88 -10.05
N PHE A 41 -23.45 -11.96 -10.42
CA PHE A 41 -23.96 -12.93 -11.39
C PHE A 41 -25.23 -12.41 -12.09
N GLY A 42 -25.56 -12.99 -13.24
CA GLY A 42 -26.78 -12.68 -13.97
C GLY A 42 -27.98 -13.46 -13.43
N LEU A 43 -29.09 -12.77 -13.22
CA LEU A 43 -30.39 -13.37 -12.93
C LEU A 43 -31.42 -12.86 -13.94
N GLY A 44 -31.64 -13.66 -14.99
CA GLY A 44 -32.49 -13.26 -16.12
C GLY A 44 -31.89 -12.08 -16.88
N ALA A 45 -32.59 -10.94 -16.91
CA ALA A 45 -32.11 -9.71 -17.54
C ALA A 45 -31.38 -8.76 -16.56
N GLN A 46 -31.33 -9.10 -15.28
CA GLN A 46 -30.74 -8.25 -14.24
C GLN A 46 -29.38 -8.79 -13.79
N LYS A 47 -28.46 -7.89 -13.44
CA LYS A 47 -27.22 -8.23 -12.76
C LYS A 47 -27.44 -8.07 -11.26
N VAL A 48 -27.13 -9.11 -10.50
CA VAL A 48 -27.24 -9.12 -9.04
C VAL A 48 -25.82 -9.13 -8.47
N ALA A 49 -25.61 -8.37 -7.39
CA ALA A 49 -24.37 -8.38 -6.62
C ALA A 49 -24.71 -8.58 -5.14
N LEU A 50 -24.10 -9.60 -4.51
CA LEU A 50 -24.29 -9.92 -3.10
C LEU A 50 -22.98 -9.73 -2.35
N THR A 51 -23.03 -9.06 -1.20
CA THR A 51 -21.85 -8.86 -0.34
C THR A 51 -21.44 -10.17 0.32
N PHE A 52 -20.13 -10.36 0.54
CA PHE A 52 -19.62 -11.58 1.18
C PHE A 52 -20.16 -11.74 2.60
N ALA A 53 -20.29 -10.64 3.35
CA ALA A 53 -20.91 -10.64 4.67
C ALA A 53 -22.38 -11.13 4.62
N GLY A 54 -23.15 -10.67 3.63
CA GLY A 54 -24.52 -11.12 3.41
C GLY A 54 -24.60 -12.62 3.11
N ILE A 55 -23.72 -13.12 2.24
CA ILE A 55 -23.63 -14.54 1.88
C ILE A 55 -23.27 -15.40 3.10
N LYS A 56 -22.24 -15.01 3.86
CA LYS A 56 -21.81 -15.73 5.08
C LYS A 56 -22.95 -15.83 6.09
N ARG A 57 -23.69 -14.73 6.30
CA ARG A 57 -24.84 -14.67 7.20
C ARG A 57 -26.00 -15.54 6.72
N GLU A 58 -26.40 -15.41 5.46
CA GLU A 58 -27.55 -16.11 4.89
C GLU A 58 -27.35 -17.63 4.88
N PHE A 59 -26.16 -18.08 4.47
CA PHE A 59 -25.86 -19.52 4.44
C PHE A 59 -25.36 -20.08 5.78
N THR A 60 -25.35 -19.26 6.84
CA THR A 60 -24.85 -19.64 8.18
C THR A 60 -23.48 -20.34 8.09
N MET A 61 -22.57 -19.77 7.30
CA MET A 61 -21.27 -20.38 7.02
C MET A 61 -20.45 -20.42 8.32
N ARG A 62 -19.86 -21.58 8.61
CA ARG A 62 -18.92 -21.71 9.72
C ARG A 62 -17.65 -20.96 9.36
N GLU A 63 -17.14 -20.13 10.27
CA GLU A 63 -15.98 -19.24 10.06
C GLU A 63 -14.72 -19.97 9.55
N TYR A 64 -14.51 -21.22 9.98
CA TYR A 64 -13.40 -22.08 9.55
C TYR A 64 -13.84 -23.21 8.61
N GLY A 65 -15.04 -23.12 8.03
CA GLY A 65 -15.51 -24.03 6.99
C GLY A 65 -14.83 -23.73 5.66
N HIS A 66 -14.72 -24.73 4.78
CA HIS A 66 -14.06 -24.63 3.47
C HIS A 66 -14.48 -23.38 2.69
N ASP A 67 -15.79 -23.15 2.56
CA ASP A 67 -16.32 -22.03 1.76
C ASP A 67 -16.15 -20.66 2.42
N ALA A 68 -16.15 -20.60 3.75
CA ALA A 68 -15.86 -19.34 4.46
C ALA A 68 -14.38 -18.96 4.32
N VAL A 69 -13.49 -19.95 4.44
CA VAL A 69 -12.05 -19.76 4.19
C VAL A 69 -11.82 -19.36 2.74
N MET A 70 -12.50 -19.99 1.78
CA MET A 70 -12.41 -19.62 0.37
C MET A 70 -12.91 -18.19 0.12
N LEU A 71 -14.03 -17.77 0.70
CA LEU A 71 -14.49 -16.37 0.59
C LEU A 71 -13.45 -15.40 1.17
N ASN A 72 -12.82 -15.71 2.30
CA ASN A 72 -11.75 -14.89 2.87
C ASN A 72 -10.52 -14.85 1.96
N THR A 73 -10.15 -15.98 1.34
CA THR A 73 -9.04 -16.05 0.38
C THR A 73 -9.35 -15.22 -0.87
N VAL A 74 -10.56 -15.32 -1.43
CA VAL A 74 -10.99 -14.51 -2.57
C VAL A 74 -10.99 -13.04 -2.22
N GLU A 75 -11.52 -12.66 -1.05
CA GLU A 75 -11.52 -11.28 -0.56
C GLU A 75 -10.11 -10.69 -0.51
N ARG A 76 -9.13 -11.43 0.03
CA ARG A 76 -7.72 -11.02 0.03
C ARG A 76 -7.14 -10.95 -1.39
N SER A 77 -7.52 -11.88 -2.24
CA SER A 77 -7.04 -11.94 -3.63
C SER A 77 -7.51 -10.75 -4.46
N LEU A 78 -8.73 -10.26 -4.23
CA LEU A 78 -9.30 -9.10 -4.91
C LEU A 78 -8.55 -7.78 -4.64
N GLN A 79 -7.60 -7.76 -3.70
CA GLN A 79 -6.67 -6.63 -3.52
C GLN A 79 -5.63 -6.54 -4.64
N PHE A 80 -5.35 -7.67 -5.31
CA PHE A 80 -4.32 -7.79 -6.36
C PHE A 80 -4.93 -7.94 -7.76
N VAL A 81 -6.15 -8.46 -7.85
CA VAL A 81 -6.84 -8.68 -9.13
C VAL A 81 -8.23 -8.04 -9.15
N SER A 82 -8.64 -7.53 -10.32
CA SER A 82 -9.93 -6.85 -10.46
C SER A 82 -11.14 -7.79 -10.46
N LEU A 83 -10.96 -9.04 -10.90
CA LEU A 83 -12.01 -10.02 -11.07
C LEU A 83 -11.47 -11.43 -10.85
N LEU A 84 -12.24 -12.28 -10.17
CA LEU A 84 -11.98 -13.71 -10.04
C LEU A 84 -13.22 -14.53 -10.39
N GLY A 85 -13.06 -15.53 -11.24
CA GLY A 85 -14.04 -16.57 -11.52
C GLY A 85 -13.84 -17.81 -10.65
N ILE A 86 -14.83 -18.69 -10.67
CA ILE A 86 -14.67 -20.05 -10.11
C ILE A 86 -13.76 -20.85 -11.04
N GLY A 87 -12.74 -21.49 -10.47
CA GLY A 87 -11.70 -22.23 -11.18
C GLY A 87 -10.44 -21.41 -11.49
N ASP A 88 -10.46 -20.10 -11.26
CA ASP A 88 -9.29 -19.26 -11.46
C ASP A 88 -8.20 -19.54 -10.40
N PRO A 89 -6.91 -19.39 -10.76
CA PRO A 89 -5.82 -19.54 -9.81
C PRO A 89 -5.84 -18.40 -8.78
N ILE A 90 -5.50 -18.72 -7.54
CA ILE A 90 -5.29 -17.71 -6.50
C ILE A 90 -3.97 -16.96 -6.76
N PRO A 91 -3.93 -15.62 -6.58
CA PRO A 91 -2.71 -14.84 -6.81
C PRO A 91 -1.52 -15.31 -5.95
N PRO A 92 -0.29 -15.27 -6.50
CA PRO A 92 0.91 -15.71 -5.79
C PRO A 92 1.17 -14.93 -4.50
N GLU A 93 0.70 -13.69 -4.39
CA GLU A 93 0.80 -12.86 -3.17
C GLU A 93 0.13 -13.55 -1.98
N ILE A 94 -0.93 -14.33 -2.23
CA ILE A 94 -1.66 -15.06 -1.20
C ILE A 94 -1.05 -16.44 -0.94
N LEU A 95 -0.51 -17.09 -1.98
CA LEU A 95 0.00 -18.47 -1.92
C LEU A 95 1.44 -18.54 -1.39
N THR A 96 2.34 -17.74 -1.97
CA THR A 96 3.78 -17.77 -1.71
C THR A 96 4.31 -16.45 -1.15
N GLY A 97 3.52 -15.37 -1.24
CA GLY A 97 3.96 -14.01 -0.93
C GLY A 97 4.88 -13.43 -2.00
N ASP A 98 4.94 -14.05 -3.18
CA ASP A 98 5.63 -13.48 -4.33
C ASP A 98 4.69 -12.55 -5.09
N ALA A 99 5.24 -11.50 -5.69
CA ALA A 99 4.45 -10.55 -6.47
C ALA A 99 4.07 -11.15 -7.83
N SER A 100 2.86 -10.85 -8.29
CA SER A 100 2.34 -11.18 -9.62
C SER A 100 2.83 -10.23 -10.73
N TRP A 101 3.55 -9.18 -10.35
CA TRP A 101 4.09 -8.16 -11.23
C TRP A 101 5.62 -8.13 -11.11
N GLU A 102 6.33 -7.52 -12.06
CA GLU A 102 7.80 -7.44 -12.04
C GLU A 102 8.30 -5.99 -12.10
N PRO A 103 9.28 -5.61 -11.27
CA PRO A 103 9.90 -4.29 -11.33
C PRO A 103 10.83 -4.18 -12.55
N SER A 104 11.01 -2.95 -13.05
CA SER A 104 11.92 -2.69 -14.15
C SER A 104 13.40 -2.88 -13.75
N ARG A 105 14.29 -3.04 -14.73
CA ARG A 105 15.75 -3.05 -14.49
C ARG A 105 16.24 -1.77 -13.81
N LEU A 106 15.63 -0.62 -14.13
CA LEU A 106 15.96 0.64 -13.48
C LEU A 106 15.69 0.59 -11.98
N HIS A 107 14.59 -0.04 -11.55
CA HIS A 107 14.25 -0.19 -10.13
C HIS A 107 15.24 -1.10 -9.41
N ARG A 108 15.71 -2.17 -10.08
CA ARG A 108 16.77 -3.02 -9.54
C ARG A 108 18.08 -2.25 -9.34
N ASP A 109 18.47 -1.42 -10.32
CA ASP A 109 19.68 -0.60 -10.21
C ASP A 109 19.59 0.43 -9.07
N ILE A 110 18.41 1.03 -8.87
CA ILE A 110 18.17 1.95 -7.75
C ILE A 110 18.20 1.20 -6.42
N ALA A 111 17.58 0.02 -6.33
CA ALA A 111 17.57 -0.81 -5.13
C ALA A 111 19.00 -1.23 -4.72
N LEU A 112 19.82 -1.68 -5.67
CA LEU A 112 21.22 -2.01 -5.44
C LEU A 112 21.99 -0.82 -4.88
N LYS A 113 21.86 0.35 -5.49
CA LYS A 113 22.52 1.58 -5.02
C LYS A 113 22.01 2.02 -3.65
N ARG A 114 20.71 1.84 -3.36
CA ARG A 114 20.13 2.17 -2.06
C ARG A 114 20.68 1.28 -0.95
N ILE A 115 20.70 -0.04 -1.15
CA ILE A 115 21.28 -0.96 -0.17
C ILE A 115 22.78 -0.68 0.00
N GLY A 116 23.51 -0.46 -1.10
CA GLY A 116 24.90 -0.02 -1.06
C GLY A 116 25.11 1.25 -0.23
N ALA A 117 24.21 2.23 -0.36
CA ALA A 117 24.26 3.44 0.45
C ALA A 117 24.05 3.17 1.94
N TYR A 118 23.11 2.29 2.32
CA TYR A 118 22.92 1.90 3.72
C TYR A 118 24.12 1.13 4.29
N LEU A 119 24.70 0.21 3.52
CA LEU A 119 25.91 -0.53 3.89
C LEU A 119 27.10 0.40 4.13
N THR A 120 27.36 1.30 3.19
CA THR A 120 28.45 2.27 3.31
C THR A 120 28.21 3.24 4.47
N ALA A 121 26.98 3.73 4.66
CA ALA A 121 26.65 4.61 5.77
C ALA A 121 26.89 3.93 7.13
N TRP A 122 26.51 2.66 7.26
CA TRP A 122 26.80 1.85 8.44
C TRP A 122 28.31 1.69 8.66
N GLN A 123 29.07 1.34 7.62
CA GLN A 123 30.53 1.14 7.71
C GLN A 123 31.30 2.42 8.09
N MET A 124 30.75 3.59 7.74
CA MET A 124 31.29 4.89 8.11
C MET A 124 30.78 5.41 9.46
N GLU A 125 29.91 4.64 10.14
CA GLU A 125 29.18 5.03 11.35
C GLU A 125 28.41 6.36 11.19
N GLN A 126 27.95 6.66 9.97
CA GLN A 126 27.24 7.89 9.64
C GLN A 126 25.73 7.67 9.67
N ARG A 127 25.03 8.54 10.41
CA ARG A 127 23.58 8.63 10.33
C ARG A 127 23.17 9.50 9.15
N VAL A 128 22.86 8.87 8.03
CA VAL A 128 22.34 9.56 6.84
C VAL A 128 20.88 9.20 6.64
N THR A 129 20.02 10.21 6.48
CA THR A 129 18.61 10.00 6.10
C THR A 129 18.53 9.78 4.60
N LEU A 130 18.51 8.51 4.18
CA LEU A 130 18.51 8.09 2.78
C LEU A 130 17.09 7.98 2.16
N SER A 131 16.06 8.39 2.89
CA SER A 131 14.67 8.42 2.42
C SER A 131 14.38 9.47 1.34
N ASP A 132 15.18 10.53 1.28
CA ASP A 132 15.07 11.62 0.31
C ASP A 132 15.88 11.27 -0.95
N PRO A 133 15.25 11.21 -2.14
CA PRO A 133 15.94 10.86 -3.40
C PRO A 133 17.16 11.73 -3.68
N ILE A 134 17.09 13.04 -3.40
CA ILE A 134 18.19 13.98 -3.69
C ILE A 134 19.36 13.72 -2.74
N LYS A 135 19.07 13.46 -1.45
CA LYS A 135 20.12 13.14 -0.48
C LYS A 135 20.76 11.79 -0.77
N LEU A 136 19.95 10.81 -1.18
CA LEU A 136 20.41 9.49 -1.58
C LEU A 136 21.38 9.60 -2.77
N GLU A 137 20.98 10.27 -3.86
CA GLU A 137 21.83 10.46 -5.04
C GLU A 137 23.16 11.14 -4.70
N ARG A 138 23.12 12.20 -3.88
CA ARG A 138 24.32 12.89 -3.43
C ARG A 138 25.23 12.00 -2.59
N PHE A 139 24.65 11.17 -1.72
CA PHE A 139 25.41 10.24 -0.90
C PHE A 139 26.06 9.15 -1.75
N ILE A 140 25.29 8.56 -2.68
CA ILE A 140 25.78 7.54 -3.63
C ILE A 140 26.97 8.08 -4.40
N ALA A 141 26.82 9.26 -5.03
CA ALA A 141 27.87 9.85 -5.86
C ALA A 141 29.17 10.15 -5.09
N ALA A 142 29.09 10.35 -3.77
CA ALA A 142 30.24 10.73 -2.95
C ALA A 142 30.91 9.53 -2.25
N HIS A 143 30.17 8.45 -1.95
CA HIS A 143 30.65 7.41 -1.04
C HIS A 143 30.41 5.97 -1.51
N VAL A 144 29.54 5.75 -2.51
CA VAL A 144 29.16 4.39 -2.92
C VAL A 144 29.90 4.02 -4.21
N ASP A 145 30.83 3.07 -4.06
CA ASP A 145 31.48 2.35 -5.14
C ASP A 145 31.57 0.85 -4.78
N ASP A 146 31.97 0.02 -5.75
CA ASP A 146 32.03 -1.44 -5.57
C ASP A 146 32.98 -1.86 -4.45
N VAL A 147 34.07 -1.10 -4.23
CA VAL A 147 35.07 -1.39 -3.19
C VAL A 147 34.51 -1.08 -1.80
N ALA A 148 33.81 0.04 -1.64
CA ALA A 148 33.18 0.46 -0.41
C ALA A 148 32.07 -0.52 0.00
N VAL A 149 31.24 -0.94 -0.95
CA VAL A 149 30.19 -1.94 -0.69
C VAL A 149 30.81 -3.29 -0.31
N SER A 150 31.81 -3.78 -1.07
CA SER A 150 32.51 -5.03 -0.75
C SER A 150 33.15 -4.99 0.65
N LYS A 151 33.77 -3.87 1.01
CA LYS A 151 34.34 -3.68 2.35
C LYS A 151 33.27 -3.70 3.45
N ALA A 152 32.12 -3.06 3.22
CA ALA A 152 31.01 -3.06 4.16
C ALA A 152 30.43 -4.47 4.35
N LEU A 153 30.29 -5.26 3.27
CA LEU A 153 29.85 -6.65 3.34
C LEU A 153 30.82 -7.53 4.14
N ALA A 154 32.14 -7.36 3.93
CA ALA A 154 33.14 -8.06 4.73
C ALA A 154 33.07 -7.66 6.22
N GLY A 155 32.74 -6.39 6.51
CA GLY A 155 32.48 -5.91 7.87
C GLY A 155 31.28 -6.62 8.51
N ILE A 156 30.16 -6.73 7.81
CA ILE A 156 28.96 -7.42 8.29
C ILE A 156 29.24 -8.90 8.51
N ALA A 157 29.90 -9.58 7.57
CA ALA A 157 30.28 -10.99 7.72
C ALA A 157 31.10 -11.20 9.00
N SER A 158 32.07 -10.32 9.27
CA SER A 158 32.87 -10.36 10.50
C SER A 158 32.04 -10.13 11.77
N GLU A 159 31.04 -9.24 11.75
CA GLU A 159 30.18 -9.00 12.92
C GLU A 159 29.23 -10.17 13.19
N LEU A 160 28.74 -10.83 12.14
CA LEU A 160 27.89 -12.01 12.26
C LEU A 160 28.69 -13.28 12.64
N GLY A 161 30.01 -13.18 12.79
CA GLY A 161 30.89 -14.31 13.09
C GLY A 161 31.02 -15.30 11.93
N MET A 162 30.71 -14.85 10.72
CA MET A 162 30.79 -15.62 9.48
C MET A 162 32.16 -15.42 8.84
N ASN A 163 32.64 -16.43 8.09
CA ASN A 163 33.87 -16.27 7.32
C ASN A 163 33.57 -15.41 6.07
N VAL A 164 34.54 -14.60 5.65
CA VAL A 164 34.42 -13.63 4.54
C VAL A 164 34.09 -14.28 3.18
N ASP A 165 34.25 -15.60 3.07
CA ASP A 165 33.96 -16.43 1.90
C ASP A 165 32.54 -17.04 1.90
N ASP A 166 31.66 -16.62 2.83
CA ASP A 166 30.28 -17.12 2.85
C ASP A 166 29.46 -16.50 1.72
N ASP A 167 29.18 -17.32 0.70
CA ASP A 167 28.20 -17.06 -0.37
C ASP A 167 26.86 -16.56 0.21
N MET A 168 26.53 -16.96 1.44
CA MET A 168 25.31 -16.58 2.16
C MET A 168 25.10 -15.07 2.31
N VAL A 169 26.15 -14.27 2.55
CA VAL A 169 26.00 -12.80 2.67
C VAL A 169 25.69 -12.19 1.31
N THR A 170 26.31 -12.71 0.26
CA THR A 170 26.08 -12.28 -1.12
C THR A 170 24.67 -12.69 -1.58
N GLU A 171 24.24 -13.92 -1.31
CA GLU A 171 22.88 -14.40 -1.58
C GLU A 171 21.82 -13.58 -0.83
N THR A 172 22.08 -13.24 0.44
CA THR A 172 21.19 -12.39 1.24
C THR A 172 21.10 -10.98 0.66
N LEU A 173 22.23 -10.43 0.19
CA LEU A 173 22.24 -9.15 -0.49
C LEU A 173 21.41 -9.20 -1.79
N GLU A 174 21.59 -10.22 -2.62
CA GLU A 174 20.83 -10.37 -3.87
C GLU A 174 19.33 -10.51 -3.61
N ALA A 175 18.95 -11.30 -2.61
CA ALA A 175 17.56 -11.43 -2.19
C ALA A 175 17.01 -10.11 -1.64
N ALA A 176 17.79 -9.36 -0.86
CA ALA A 176 17.39 -8.04 -0.38
C ALA A 176 17.20 -7.05 -1.54
N VAL A 177 18.11 -7.05 -2.52
CA VAL A 177 18.01 -6.21 -3.72
C VAL A 177 16.75 -6.54 -4.50
N GLU A 178 16.41 -7.83 -4.64
CA GLU A 178 15.17 -8.26 -5.28
C GLU A 178 13.95 -7.64 -4.58
N GLU A 179 13.79 -7.84 -3.27
CA GLU A 179 12.63 -7.33 -2.53
C GLU A 179 12.55 -5.79 -2.55
N ILE A 180 13.69 -5.09 -2.42
CA ILE A 180 13.74 -3.63 -2.47
C ILE A 180 13.47 -3.10 -3.88
N SER A 181 13.72 -3.86 -4.94
CA SER A 181 13.37 -3.42 -6.31
C SER A 181 11.86 -3.25 -6.50
N TYR A 182 11.04 -4.08 -5.86
CA TYR A 182 9.58 -3.87 -5.78
C TYR A 182 9.25 -2.59 -5.03
N ILE A 183 9.91 -2.33 -3.90
CA ILE A 183 9.69 -1.11 -3.12
C ILE A 183 10.05 0.13 -3.94
N GLU A 184 11.14 0.11 -4.72
CA GLU A 184 11.51 1.25 -5.58
C GLU A 184 10.46 1.51 -6.67
N ALA A 185 9.87 0.46 -7.25
CA ALA A 185 8.76 0.61 -8.19
C ALA A 185 7.53 1.25 -7.53
N LEU A 186 7.20 0.84 -6.30
CA LEU A 186 6.11 1.44 -5.52
C LEU A 186 6.43 2.88 -5.10
N ARG A 187 7.70 3.18 -4.83
CA ARG A 187 8.19 4.52 -4.48
C ARG A 187 8.02 5.48 -5.67
N GLU A 188 8.27 5.04 -6.90
CA GLU A 188 7.98 5.82 -8.10
C GLU A 188 6.49 6.16 -8.22
N ARG A 189 5.62 5.16 -8.06
CA ARG A 189 4.14 5.34 -8.09
C ARG A 189 3.68 6.28 -6.97
N TYR A 190 4.21 6.13 -5.76
CA TYR A 190 3.96 7.04 -4.65
C TYR A 190 4.38 8.49 -4.97
N LEU A 191 5.51 8.69 -5.64
CA LEU A 191 5.94 10.02 -6.08
C LEU A 191 4.96 10.60 -7.11
N ALA A 192 4.31 9.79 -7.95
CA ALA A 192 3.25 10.24 -8.83
C ALA A 192 2.04 10.79 -8.05
N VAL A 193 1.61 10.09 -6.99
CA VAL A 193 0.57 10.60 -6.07
C VAL A 193 1.00 11.92 -5.41
N CYS A 194 2.26 12.02 -4.97
CA CYS A 194 2.80 13.27 -4.44
C CYS A 194 2.76 14.41 -5.48
N ARG A 195 3.01 14.12 -6.76
CA ARG A 195 2.91 15.11 -7.85
C ARG A 195 1.48 15.62 -8.00
N VAL A 196 0.46 14.76 -7.88
CA VAL A 196 -0.95 15.19 -7.87
C VAL A 196 -1.20 16.18 -6.72
N GLY A 197 -0.73 15.86 -5.51
CA GLY A 197 -0.79 16.77 -4.36
C GLY A 197 -0.05 18.10 -4.59
N GLY A 198 1.11 18.06 -5.27
CA GLY A 198 1.85 19.25 -5.68
C GLY A 198 1.11 20.10 -6.71
N ARG A 199 0.47 19.47 -7.71
CA ARG A 199 -0.36 20.14 -8.72
C ARG A 199 -1.57 20.80 -8.07
N LEU A 200 -2.23 20.15 -7.10
CA LEU A 200 -3.31 20.78 -6.32
C LEU A 200 -2.87 22.05 -5.59
N LYS A 201 -1.69 22.04 -4.96
CA LYS A 201 -1.11 23.24 -4.35
C LYS A 201 -0.84 24.34 -5.37
N LYS A 202 -0.46 23.98 -6.60
CA LYS A 202 -0.30 24.94 -7.69
C LYS A 202 -1.65 25.51 -8.14
N VAL A 203 -2.65 24.67 -8.42
CA VAL A 203 -4.02 25.11 -8.76
C VAL A 203 -4.57 26.06 -7.71
N ARG A 204 -4.41 25.73 -6.42
CA ARG A 204 -4.83 26.61 -5.31
C ARG A 204 -4.20 28.01 -5.36
N ARG A 205 -2.93 28.10 -5.76
CA ARG A 205 -2.22 29.39 -5.90
C ARG A 205 -2.65 30.14 -7.16
N ASP A 206 -2.68 29.45 -8.30
CA ASP A 206 -2.99 30.06 -9.60
C ASP A 206 -4.43 30.60 -9.63
N PHE A 207 -5.36 29.94 -8.95
CA PHE A 207 -6.77 30.32 -8.88
C PHE A 207 -7.20 30.92 -7.52
N ALA A 208 -6.26 31.51 -6.76
CA ALA A 208 -6.55 32.08 -5.44
C ALA A 208 -7.70 33.11 -5.43
N HIS A 209 -7.92 33.81 -6.55
CA HIS A 209 -8.98 34.81 -6.70
C HIS A 209 -10.34 34.23 -7.14
N HIS A 210 -10.41 32.94 -7.50
CA HIS A 210 -11.63 32.29 -7.95
C HIS A 210 -12.27 31.48 -6.82
N ALA A 211 -13.20 32.10 -6.09
CA ALA A 211 -13.84 31.50 -4.92
C ALA A 211 -14.50 30.13 -5.18
N SER A 212 -15.09 29.93 -6.37
CA SER A 212 -15.70 28.65 -6.76
C SER A 212 -14.67 27.51 -6.83
N ILE A 213 -13.51 27.76 -7.44
CA ILE A 213 -12.44 26.77 -7.60
C ILE A 213 -11.80 26.47 -6.25
N ILE A 214 -11.55 27.50 -5.43
CA ILE A 214 -11.02 27.30 -4.08
C ILE A 214 -11.96 26.44 -3.21
N GLY A 215 -13.28 26.64 -3.36
CA GLY A 215 -14.28 25.80 -2.71
C GLY A 215 -14.20 24.32 -3.08
N GLU A 216 -13.82 23.99 -4.31
CA GLU A 216 -13.63 22.60 -4.77
C GLU A 216 -12.22 22.06 -4.42
N VAL A 217 -11.18 22.89 -4.48
CA VAL A 217 -9.77 22.48 -4.25
C VAL A 217 -9.48 22.20 -2.77
N ASP A 218 -9.97 23.02 -1.84
CA ASP A 218 -9.60 22.91 -0.42
C ASP A 218 -10.02 21.57 0.22
N PRO A 219 -11.24 21.04 0.00
CA PRO A 219 -11.62 19.71 0.47
C PRO A 219 -10.72 18.61 -0.10
N VAL A 220 -10.46 18.66 -1.41
CA VAL A 220 -9.62 17.66 -2.10
C VAL A 220 -8.19 17.69 -1.58
N ALA A 221 -7.62 18.88 -1.39
CA ALA A 221 -6.27 19.08 -0.85
C ALA A 221 -6.12 18.57 0.59
N ARG A 222 -7.18 18.68 1.42
CA ARG A 222 -7.20 18.06 2.75
C ARG A 222 -7.24 16.53 2.66
N LEU A 223 -8.14 15.99 1.85
CA LEU A 223 -8.32 14.54 1.76
C LEU A 223 -7.09 13.82 1.18
N ILE A 224 -6.45 14.36 0.14
CA ILE A 224 -5.27 13.73 -0.49
C ILE A 224 -4.05 13.70 0.45
N SER A 225 -3.98 14.60 1.42
CA SER A 225 -2.87 14.62 2.38
C SER A 225 -2.83 13.36 3.26
N ILE A 226 -3.97 12.71 3.46
CA ILE A 226 -4.13 11.50 4.28
C ILE A 226 -3.40 10.29 3.65
N PRO A 227 -3.73 9.85 2.41
CA PRO A 227 -3.02 8.75 1.77
C PRO A 227 -1.54 9.07 1.50
N ILE A 228 -1.19 10.31 1.15
CA ILE A 228 0.23 10.71 0.99
C ILE A 228 0.99 10.49 2.30
N HIS A 229 0.46 10.92 3.43
CA HIS A 229 1.11 10.74 4.72
C HIS A 229 1.23 9.25 5.09
N ALA A 230 0.14 8.49 4.95
CA ALA A 230 0.13 7.08 5.31
C ALA A 230 1.11 6.24 4.46
N LEU A 231 1.11 6.41 3.13
CA LEU A 231 2.08 5.73 2.24
C LEU A 231 3.52 6.17 2.52
N GLY A 232 3.73 7.44 2.88
CA GLY A 232 5.02 7.95 3.30
C GLY A 232 5.54 7.27 4.59
N LEU A 233 4.67 6.95 5.54
CA LEU A 233 5.03 6.20 6.75
C LEU A 233 5.44 4.76 6.42
N SER A 234 4.72 4.09 5.51
CA SER A 234 5.07 2.72 5.07
C SER A 234 6.48 2.67 4.45
N LEU A 235 6.83 3.65 3.60
CA LEU A 235 8.19 3.76 3.05
C LEU A 235 9.24 4.09 4.12
N ALA A 236 8.89 4.95 5.09
CA ALA A 236 9.79 5.28 6.19
C ALA A 236 10.07 4.06 7.10
N GLU A 237 9.09 3.17 7.27
CA GLU A 237 9.27 1.92 8.00
C GLU A 237 10.28 0.99 7.28
N ILE A 238 10.15 0.85 5.95
CA ILE A 238 11.10 0.06 5.16
C ILE A 238 12.51 0.67 5.26
N ASP A 239 12.64 1.99 5.09
CA ASP A 239 13.91 2.70 5.20
C ASP A 239 14.54 2.54 6.60
N ALA A 240 13.72 2.50 7.66
CA ALA A 240 14.19 2.26 9.02
C ALA A 240 14.74 0.84 9.19
N ARG A 241 14.09 -0.17 8.60
CA ARG A 241 14.60 -1.54 8.57
C ARG A 241 15.92 -1.63 7.83
N LEU A 242 16.03 -0.98 6.66
CA LEU A 242 17.27 -0.92 5.88
C LEU A 242 18.40 -0.17 6.62
N SER A 243 18.06 0.79 7.48
CA SER A 243 19.07 1.52 8.27
C SER A 243 19.79 0.64 9.30
N SER A 244 19.19 -0.48 9.70
CA SER A 244 19.80 -1.46 10.61
C SER A 244 20.31 -2.68 9.83
N VAL A 245 21.33 -2.46 9.01
CA VAL A 245 21.87 -3.49 8.09
C VAL A 245 22.32 -4.76 8.82
N VAL A 246 22.90 -4.67 10.02
CA VAL A 246 23.32 -5.87 10.77
C VAL A 246 22.11 -6.75 11.12
N SER A 247 21.04 -6.15 11.65
CA SER A 247 19.80 -6.88 11.97
C SER A 247 19.11 -7.44 10.72
N LEU A 248 19.18 -6.70 9.61
CA LEU A 248 18.63 -7.11 8.33
C LEU A 248 19.29 -8.40 7.84
N PHE A 249 20.63 -8.51 7.94
CA PHE A 249 21.35 -9.71 7.52
C PHE A 249 21.24 -10.85 8.54
N GLU A 250 21.23 -10.55 9.85
CA GLU A 250 21.08 -11.56 10.90
C GLU A 250 19.74 -12.32 10.80
N ASN A 251 18.65 -11.61 10.54
CA ASN A 251 17.29 -12.17 10.50
C ASN A 251 16.55 -11.83 9.20
N PHE A 252 17.22 -12.03 8.06
CA PHE A 252 16.70 -11.60 6.76
C PHE A 252 15.29 -12.11 6.46
N GLU A 253 14.98 -13.37 6.75
CA GLU A 253 13.64 -13.92 6.49
C GLU A 253 12.51 -13.25 7.30
N PHE A 254 12.81 -12.75 8.51
CA PHE A 254 11.86 -11.96 9.29
C PHE A 254 11.62 -10.60 8.64
N HIS A 255 12.69 -9.93 8.22
CA HIS A 255 12.61 -8.64 7.54
C HIS A 255 11.96 -8.75 6.16
N ARG A 256 12.26 -9.83 5.42
CA ARG A 256 11.70 -10.13 4.10
C ARG A 256 10.19 -10.25 4.15
N ARG A 257 9.62 -11.00 5.10
CA ARG A 257 8.17 -11.10 5.26
C ARG A 257 7.54 -9.74 5.54
N ALA A 258 8.10 -8.96 6.47
CA ALA A 258 7.60 -7.64 6.77
C ALA A 258 7.67 -6.68 5.56
N ILE A 259 8.76 -6.75 4.76
CA ILE A 259 8.89 -5.97 3.53
C ILE A 259 7.83 -6.39 2.51
N ARG A 260 7.57 -7.68 2.36
CA ARG A 260 6.51 -8.22 1.48
C ARG A 260 5.12 -7.79 1.93
N ASP A 261 4.83 -7.84 3.23
CA ASP A 261 3.54 -7.39 3.78
C ASP A 261 3.31 -5.90 3.46
N ILE A 262 4.32 -5.04 3.68
CA ILE A 262 4.24 -3.61 3.35
C ILE A 262 4.15 -3.40 1.83
N ARG A 263 4.91 -4.15 1.03
CA ARG A 263 4.88 -4.10 -0.44
C ARG A 263 3.47 -4.38 -0.95
N ASP A 264 2.85 -5.44 -0.45
CA ASP A 264 1.55 -5.92 -0.91
C ASP A 264 0.43 -4.95 -0.51
N GLU A 265 0.45 -4.45 0.73
CA GLU A 265 -0.48 -3.41 1.18
C GLU A 265 -0.32 -2.13 0.35
N MET A 266 0.91 -1.67 0.14
CA MET A 266 1.19 -0.48 -0.66
C MET A 266 0.76 -0.66 -2.12
N PHE A 267 1.00 -1.82 -2.71
CA PHE A 267 0.60 -2.13 -4.07
C PHE A 267 -0.92 -2.03 -4.23
N ALA A 268 -1.68 -2.69 -3.34
CA ALA A 268 -3.14 -2.64 -3.34
C ALA A 268 -3.67 -1.20 -3.21
N ARG A 269 -3.05 -0.40 -2.33
CA ARG A 269 -3.44 1.00 -2.09
C ARG A 269 -3.05 1.95 -3.24
N LEU A 270 -1.97 1.65 -3.95
CA LEU A 270 -1.47 2.44 -5.09
C LEU A 270 -2.17 2.08 -6.41
N ASN A 271 -2.72 0.87 -6.54
CA ASN A 271 -3.33 0.40 -7.79
C ASN A 271 -4.36 1.36 -8.40
N PRO A 272 -5.32 1.91 -7.62
CA PRO A 272 -6.32 2.81 -8.19
C PRO A 272 -5.77 4.21 -8.54
N TRP A 273 -4.53 4.52 -8.15
CA TRP A 273 -3.94 5.84 -8.38
C TRP A 273 -3.35 6.00 -9.77
N ASP A 274 -3.05 4.94 -10.51
CA ASP A 274 -2.38 5.05 -11.80
C ASP A 274 -3.20 5.89 -12.79
N GLU A 275 -4.51 5.59 -12.93
CA GLU A 275 -5.41 6.36 -13.80
C GLU A 275 -5.55 7.82 -13.35
N ILE A 276 -5.63 8.04 -12.04
CA ILE A 276 -5.73 9.38 -11.45
C ILE A 276 -4.45 10.16 -11.74
N ALA A 277 -3.28 9.58 -11.45
CA ALA A 277 -2.00 10.21 -11.65
C ALA A 277 -1.79 10.57 -13.13
N ASP A 278 -2.11 9.67 -14.05
CA ASP A 278 -2.03 9.90 -15.49
C ASP A 278 -2.94 11.05 -15.96
N ALA A 279 -4.19 11.08 -15.50
CA ALA A 279 -5.14 12.14 -15.85
C ALA A 279 -4.63 13.52 -15.39
N TRP A 280 -4.07 13.58 -14.18
CA TRP A 280 -3.47 14.79 -13.63
C TRP A 280 -2.16 15.15 -14.33
N ASP A 281 -1.36 14.18 -14.77
CA ASP A 281 -0.07 14.44 -15.41
C ASP A 281 -0.21 15.03 -16.82
N ARG A 282 -1.31 14.72 -17.52
CA ARG A 282 -1.68 15.31 -18.82
C ARG A 282 -2.01 16.81 -18.76
N LEU A 283 -2.29 17.37 -17.59
CA LEU A 283 -2.52 18.81 -17.47
C LEU A 283 -1.25 19.58 -17.86
N PRO A 284 -1.37 20.67 -18.65
CA PRO A 284 -0.25 21.52 -18.99
C PRO A 284 0.31 22.18 -17.72
N GLY A 285 1.62 22.44 -17.74
CA GLY A 285 2.32 23.05 -16.60
C GLY A 285 1.68 24.36 -16.16
N ASN A 286 1.21 25.21 -17.08
CA ASN A 286 0.43 26.40 -16.76
C ASN A 286 -1.04 26.15 -17.07
N ILE A 287 -1.87 26.21 -16.03
CA ILE A 287 -3.29 26.00 -16.13
C ILE A 287 -3.94 27.38 -16.25
N SER A 288 -4.30 27.76 -17.46
CA SER A 288 -4.95 29.06 -17.71
C SER A 288 -6.47 28.99 -17.60
N ASP A 289 -7.06 27.81 -17.78
CA ASP A 289 -8.51 27.62 -17.83
C ASP A 289 -9.03 26.84 -16.60
N PRO A 290 -9.89 27.46 -15.76
CA PRO A 290 -10.65 26.78 -14.71
C PRO A 290 -11.38 25.51 -15.14
N TYR A 291 -11.99 25.51 -16.34
CA TYR A 291 -12.86 24.43 -16.78
C TYR A 291 -12.10 23.14 -17.09
N ALA A 292 -10.79 23.22 -17.32
CA ALA A 292 -9.93 22.06 -17.51
C ALA A 292 -9.66 21.29 -16.20
N VAL A 293 -9.75 21.96 -15.05
CA VAL A 293 -9.39 21.39 -13.74
C VAL A 293 -10.62 20.93 -12.94
N THR A 294 -11.76 21.59 -13.11
CA THR A 294 -13.00 21.25 -12.40
C THR A 294 -13.40 19.77 -12.53
N PRO A 295 -13.35 19.11 -13.70
CA PRO A 295 -13.66 17.68 -13.81
C PRO A 295 -12.69 16.81 -12.99
N LEU A 296 -11.39 17.10 -13.07
CA LEU A 296 -10.35 16.35 -12.36
C LEU A 296 -10.45 16.51 -10.84
N LEU A 297 -10.84 17.70 -10.35
CA LEU A 297 -11.12 17.92 -8.94
C LEU A 297 -12.30 17.08 -8.45
N ARG A 298 -13.37 17.01 -9.25
CA ARG A 298 -14.57 16.24 -8.91
C ARG A 298 -14.30 14.75 -8.89
N ASP A 299 -13.57 14.24 -9.88
CA ASP A 299 -13.25 12.81 -9.94
C ASP A 299 -12.28 12.42 -8.83
N LEU A 300 -11.29 13.27 -8.53
CA LEU A 300 -10.43 13.06 -7.36
C LEU A 300 -11.21 13.13 -6.05
N TYR A 301 -12.17 14.04 -5.92
CA TYR A 301 -13.05 14.12 -4.76
C TYR A 301 -13.91 12.86 -4.60
N LYS A 302 -14.54 12.37 -5.68
CA LYS A 302 -15.33 11.12 -5.66
C LYS A 302 -14.48 9.91 -5.26
N TYR A 303 -13.22 9.87 -5.68
CA TYR A 303 -12.30 8.81 -5.28
C TYR A 303 -11.93 8.91 -3.79
N LEU A 304 -11.62 10.13 -3.31
CA LEU A 304 -11.10 10.36 -1.97
C LEU A 304 -12.18 10.37 -0.88
N ALA A 305 -13.37 10.90 -1.16
CA ALA A 305 -14.40 11.12 -0.14
C ALA A 305 -14.86 9.79 0.51
N PRO A 306 -15.23 8.72 -0.22
CA PRO A 306 -15.63 7.46 0.41
C PRO A 306 -14.51 6.80 1.24
N ARG A 307 -13.24 7.02 0.85
CA ARG A 307 -12.07 6.35 1.44
C ARG A 307 -11.44 7.09 2.61
N PHE A 308 -11.49 8.43 2.59
CA PHE A 308 -10.71 9.27 3.51
C PHE A 308 -11.53 10.39 4.14
N MET A 309 -12.82 10.54 3.82
CA MET A 309 -13.67 11.48 4.54
C MET A 309 -13.80 10.97 5.99
N PRO A 310 -13.51 11.81 7.00
CA PRO A 310 -13.78 11.45 8.38
C PRO A 310 -15.28 11.18 8.50
N ALA A 311 -15.66 9.93 8.80
CA ALA A 311 -17.02 9.64 9.22
C ALA A 311 -17.25 10.43 10.51
N ASP A 312 -18.11 11.43 10.43
CA ASP A 312 -18.52 12.37 11.46
C ASP A 312 -18.11 12.03 12.90
N THR A 313 -16.97 12.60 13.31
CA THR A 313 -16.65 12.94 14.71
C THR A 313 -17.56 14.07 15.22
N TRP A 314 -18.85 14.05 14.87
CA TRP A 314 -19.87 14.97 15.38
C TRP A 314 -20.63 14.39 16.58
N ALA A 315 -20.53 13.08 16.84
CA ALA A 315 -21.18 12.43 17.98
C ALA A 315 -20.46 12.62 19.33
N LEU A 316 -19.18 13.02 19.33
CA LEU A 316 -18.38 13.14 20.57
C LEU A 316 -18.22 14.57 21.08
N LEU A 317 -18.45 15.59 20.25
CA LEU A 317 -18.37 17.00 20.69
C LEU A 317 -19.67 17.50 21.35
N LEU A 318 -20.82 16.88 21.07
CA LEU A 318 -22.11 17.23 21.66
C LEU A 318 -22.48 16.39 22.89
N ALA A 319 -21.72 15.32 23.18
CA ALA A 319 -21.90 14.49 24.39
C ALA A 319 -20.97 14.91 25.56
N THR A 320 -19.99 15.80 25.31
CA THR A 320 -19.02 16.24 26.32
C THR A 320 -19.20 17.71 26.73
N ASP A 321 -20.38 18.28 26.55
CA ASP A 321 -20.67 19.64 27.03
C ASP A 321 -21.40 19.56 28.39
N ALA A 322 -20.64 19.55 29.50
CA ALA A 322 -21.15 19.91 30.84
C ALA A 322 -20.15 19.93 32.01
N ARG A 323 -18.95 19.31 31.96
CA ARG A 323 -18.19 19.06 33.22
C ARG A 323 -16.67 19.17 33.24
N LEU A 324 -15.98 19.61 32.18
CA LEU A 324 -14.51 19.65 32.20
C LEU A 324 -13.97 20.98 31.68
N ASP A 325 -14.34 22.05 32.37
CA ASP A 325 -13.66 23.34 32.33
C ASP A 325 -12.90 23.47 33.65
N GLU A 326 -11.62 23.08 33.69
CA GLU A 326 -10.59 23.46 34.67
C GLU A 326 -9.33 22.58 34.52
N ASN A 327 -8.59 22.77 33.43
CA ASN A 327 -7.12 22.77 33.34
C ASN A 327 -6.63 22.36 31.96
N ARG A 328 -5.96 23.31 31.31
CA ARG A 328 -5.16 23.12 30.10
C ARG A 328 -4.09 22.06 30.34
N GLN A 329 -4.13 20.93 29.62
CA GLN A 329 -2.98 20.25 29.00
C GLN A 329 -3.40 18.92 28.34
N TYR A 330 -2.68 18.54 27.28
CA TYR A 330 -2.78 17.32 26.45
C TYR A 330 -3.98 17.30 25.49
N GLY A 331 -3.84 17.12 24.18
CA GLY A 331 -2.84 16.42 23.38
C GLY A 331 -3.67 15.55 22.44
N LYS A 332 -3.88 15.98 21.18
CA LYS A 332 -4.73 15.27 20.21
C LYS A 332 -4.21 13.84 20.02
N VAL A 333 -4.88 12.88 20.64
CA VAL A 333 -4.77 11.47 20.28
C VAL A 333 -5.74 11.26 19.14
N THR A 334 -5.21 11.27 17.92
CA THR A 334 -5.96 10.86 16.72
C THR A 334 -5.86 9.34 16.63
N THR A 335 -6.86 8.62 17.12
CA THR A 335 -7.04 7.20 16.81
C THR A 335 -7.68 7.09 15.43
N TRP A 336 -6.89 6.62 14.46
CA TRP A 336 -7.32 6.35 13.11
C TRP A 336 -7.92 4.95 13.08
N PHE A 337 -9.23 4.86 12.89
CA PHE A 337 -9.85 3.62 12.46
C PHE A 337 -10.07 3.74 10.95
N GLU A 338 -9.35 2.93 10.17
CA GLU A 338 -9.93 2.40 8.94
C GLU A 338 -11.28 1.79 9.31
N ARG A 339 -12.31 2.00 8.49
CA ARG A 339 -13.62 1.38 8.70
C ARG A 339 -13.42 -0.15 8.74
N SER A 340 -13.34 -0.71 9.93
CA SER A 340 -13.62 -2.11 10.20
C SER A 340 -15.14 -2.26 10.18
N ASP A 341 -15.66 -3.06 9.25
CA ASP A 341 -17.07 -3.43 9.12
C ASP A 341 -17.56 -4.29 10.30
N GLU A 342 -17.65 -3.70 11.48
CA GLU A 342 -18.41 -4.24 12.60
C GLU A 342 -19.31 -3.14 13.18
N ALA A 343 -20.53 -3.03 12.64
CA ALA A 343 -21.79 -2.81 13.35
C ALA A 343 -22.90 -2.38 12.36
N VAL A 344 -23.75 -3.32 11.95
CA VAL A 344 -25.21 -3.38 12.24
C VAL A 344 -25.71 -4.80 11.95
#